data_AF-A0A6J5JR29-F1
#
_entry.id   AF-A0A6J5JR29-F1
#
_cell.length_a   1.000
_cell.length_b   1.000
_cell.length_c   1.000
_cell.angle_alpha   90.00
_cell.angle_beta   90.00
_cell.angle_gamma   90.00
#
_symmetry.space_group_name_H-M   'P 1'
#
loop_
_entity.id
_entity.type
_entity.pdbx_description
1 polymer ?
#
loop_
_entity_poly.entity_id
_entity_poly.type
_entity_poly.pdbx_seq_one_letter_code
_entity_poly.pdbx_strand_id
1 'polypeptide(L)'
;MKPTAMNSLVALVVLSALNGAHAASYVVDVQFPGDASAKPATLNLEDHGKPQTAKGPGGLFVAVAAQQALESKLLESRVNVIDNVGTDRAVGTGVTTQYLALNRPLTLQSPAGAGVVLTLKQIRELPSEKATCATSLRNAWSSGESFSRSGC
;
A
#
# COMPACT_ATOMS: atom_id res chain seq x y z
N MET A 1 52.01 29.21 -10.42
CA MET A 1 51.46 27.90 -9.99
C MET A 1 49.97 27.92 -10.29
N LYS A 2 49.52 27.05 -11.21
CA LYS A 2 48.10 26.86 -11.58
C LYS A 2 47.46 25.90 -10.56
N PRO A 3 46.27 26.20 -10.00
CA PRO A 3 45.46 25.17 -9.40
C PRO A 3 44.72 24.39 -10.49
N THR A 4 44.96 23.08 -10.49
CA THR A 4 44.36 22.06 -11.32
C THR A 4 42.87 21.92 -10.98
N ALA A 5 42.02 21.98 -12.00
CA ALA A 5 40.61 21.63 -11.87
C ALA A 5 40.47 20.13 -11.55
N MET A 6 39.93 19.80 -10.38
CA MET A 6 39.30 18.51 -10.13
C MET A 6 37.80 18.73 -10.21
N ASN A 7 37.27 18.42 -11.39
CA ASN A 7 35.85 18.21 -11.60
C ASN A 7 35.40 16.92 -10.91
N SER A 8 34.10 16.92 -10.62
CA SER A 8 33.21 15.76 -10.68
C SER A 8 33.06 14.89 -9.44
N LEU A 9 31.77 14.59 -9.21
CA LEU A 9 31.20 13.46 -8.46
C LEU A 9 30.98 13.66 -6.94
N VAL A 10 30.28 14.73 -6.58
CA VAL A 10 29.45 14.73 -5.36
C VAL A 10 28.02 15.11 -5.72
N ALA A 11 27.39 14.30 -6.58
CA ALA A 11 25.96 14.45 -6.90
C ALA A 11 25.25 13.13 -7.25
N LEU A 12 25.87 11.97 -7.00
CA LEU A 12 25.33 10.71 -7.51
C LEU A 12 25.53 9.50 -6.58
N VAL A 13 25.26 9.61 -5.27
CA VAL A 13 25.16 8.42 -4.38
C VAL A 13 24.07 8.58 -3.29
N VAL A 14 22.97 9.28 -3.56
CA VAL A 14 21.80 9.31 -2.63
C VAL A 14 20.45 9.14 -3.35
N LEU A 15 20.44 8.77 -4.64
CA LEU A 15 19.19 8.69 -5.43
C LEU A 15 18.83 7.27 -5.93
N SER A 16 19.63 6.25 -5.63
CA SER A 16 19.34 4.86 -5.98
C SER A 16 18.61 4.07 -4.89
N ALA A 17 18.29 4.67 -3.74
CA ALA A 17 17.47 4.06 -2.69
C ALA A 17 16.00 4.54 -2.68
N LEU A 18 15.64 5.47 -3.59
CA LEU A 18 14.30 6.06 -3.69
C LEU A 18 13.61 5.78 -5.04
N ASN A 19 14.31 5.16 -6.01
CA ASN A 19 13.72 4.77 -7.29
C ASN A 19 13.29 3.32 -7.27
N GLY A 20 12.14 3.12 -6.65
CA GLY A 20 11.36 1.91 -6.72
C GLY A 20 9.99 2.18 -6.10
N ALA A 21 9.31 3.26 -6.53
CA ALA A 21 7.86 3.35 -6.35
C ALA A 21 7.23 2.21 -7.16
N HIS A 22 7.34 1.00 -6.63
CA HIS A 22 6.60 -0.15 -7.09
C HIS A 22 5.15 0.18 -6.72
N ALA A 23 4.43 0.78 -7.68
CA ALA A 23 3.00 0.91 -7.58
C ALA A 23 2.45 -0.50 -7.38
N ALA A 24 2.12 -0.83 -6.14
CA ALA A 24 1.69 -2.14 -5.74
C ALA A 24 0.21 -2.08 -5.39
N SER A 25 -0.51 -3.15 -5.72
CA SER A 25 -1.87 -3.34 -5.26
C SER A 25 -1.92 -4.52 -4.31
N TYR A 26 -2.72 -4.38 -3.26
CA TYR A 26 -2.80 -5.33 -2.16
C TYR A 26 -4.24 -5.77 -1.96
N VAL A 27 -4.42 -7.05 -1.65
CA VAL A 27 -5.74 -7.60 -1.33
C VAL A 27 -5.78 -7.97 0.14
N VAL A 28 -6.63 -7.31 0.91
CA VAL A 28 -6.83 -7.57 2.35
C VAL A 28 -8.26 -8.02 2.57
N ASP A 29 -8.44 -9.21 3.13
CA ASP A 29 -9.75 -9.67 3.59
C ASP A 29 -10.02 -9.20 5.01
N VAL A 30 -11.25 -8.78 5.26
CA VAL A 30 -11.76 -8.30 6.54
C VAL A 30 -12.90 -9.21 6.98
N GLN A 31 -12.81 -9.70 8.22
CA GLN A 31 -13.83 -10.53 8.86
C GLN A 31 -14.25 -9.95 10.20
N PHE A 32 -15.50 -10.18 10.58
CA PHE A 32 -16.13 -9.67 11.79
C PHE A 32 -16.58 -10.86 12.67
N PRO A 33 -15.66 -11.52 13.40
CA PRO A 33 -15.95 -12.79 14.08
C PRO A 33 -17.02 -12.70 15.18
N GLY A 34 -17.28 -11.51 15.73
CA GLY A 34 -18.32 -11.28 16.72
C GLY A 34 -19.74 -11.12 16.15
N ASP A 35 -19.91 -11.15 14.83
CA ASP A 35 -21.18 -10.96 14.15
C ASP A 35 -21.40 -12.06 13.12
N ALA A 36 -22.20 -13.07 13.49
CA ALA A 36 -22.50 -14.22 12.63
C ALA A 36 -23.25 -13.86 11.34
N SER A 37 -23.85 -12.66 11.27
CA SER A 37 -24.53 -12.16 10.08
C SER A 37 -23.60 -11.38 9.14
N ALA A 38 -22.38 -11.08 9.58
CA ALA A 38 -21.42 -10.30 8.81
C ALA A 38 -20.83 -11.13 7.67
N LYS A 39 -20.96 -10.61 6.45
CA LYS A 39 -20.24 -11.14 5.30
C LYS A 39 -18.79 -10.63 5.32
N PRO A 40 -17.79 -11.49 5.04
CA PRO A 40 -16.43 -11.03 4.82
C PRO A 40 -16.38 -9.98 3.70
N ALA A 41 -15.50 -8.99 3.85
CA ALA A 41 -15.27 -7.97 2.85
C ALA A 41 -13.83 -8.05 2.33
N THR A 42 -13.64 -7.86 1.04
CA THR A 42 -12.31 -7.81 0.42
C THR A 42 -11.99 -6.38 0.03
N LEU A 43 -10.85 -5.88 0.50
CA LEU A 43 -10.35 -4.54 0.23
C LEU A 43 -9.20 -4.62 -0.78
N ASN A 44 -9.32 -3.84 -1.86
CA ASN A 44 -8.24 -3.64 -2.83
C ASN A 44 -7.54 -2.32 -2.49
N LEU A 45 -6.34 -2.42 -1.94
CA LEU A 45 -5.55 -1.27 -1.53
C LEU A 45 -4.53 -0.95 -2.61
N GLU A 46 -4.30 0.34 -2.84
CA GLU A 46 -3.19 0.82 -3.66
C GLU A 46 -2.12 1.36 -2.73
N ASP A 47 -0.85 1.16 -3.11
CA ASP A 47 0.29 1.74 -2.43
C ASP A 47 0.17 3.27 -2.34
N HIS A 48 0.25 3.81 -1.14
CA HIS A 48 -0.04 5.23 -0.85
C HIS A 48 -1.42 5.72 -1.36
N GLY A 49 -2.36 4.81 -1.60
CA GLY A 49 -3.70 5.10 -2.11
C GLY A 49 -4.67 5.64 -1.05
N LYS A 50 -5.91 5.85 -1.47
CA LYS A 50 -6.99 6.25 -0.55
C LYS A 50 -7.35 5.08 0.38
N PRO A 51 -7.63 5.34 1.67
CA PRO A 51 -8.13 4.31 2.57
C PRO A 51 -9.37 3.63 2.03
N GLN A 52 -9.42 2.30 2.09
CA GLN A 52 -10.61 1.51 1.79
C GLN A 52 -11.31 1.13 3.08
N THR A 53 -12.62 0.95 3.02
CA THR A 53 -13.43 0.67 4.23
C THR A 53 -14.25 -0.60 4.10
N ALA A 54 -14.38 -1.33 5.20
CA ALA A 54 -15.30 -2.43 5.39
C ALA A 54 -16.22 -2.11 6.57
N LYS A 55 -17.49 -2.51 6.46
CA LYS A 55 -18.51 -2.30 7.49
C LYS A 55 -19.15 -3.62 7.88
N GLY A 56 -19.15 -3.92 9.18
CA GLY A 56 -19.93 -4.98 9.79
C GLY A 56 -21.38 -4.55 10.02
N PRO A 57 -22.37 -5.46 9.94
CA PRO A 57 -23.78 -5.20 10.24
C PRO A 57 -24.00 -4.57 11.61
N GLY A 58 -23.24 -5.00 12.63
CA GLY A 58 -23.28 -4.48 14.00
C GLY A 58 -22.70 -3.07 14.23
N GLY A 59 -22.47 -2.27 13.18
CA GLY A 59 -21.98 -0.89 13.33
C GLY A 59 -20.47 -0.77 13.50
N LEU A 60 -19.71 -1.85 13.29
CA LEU A 60 -18.25 -1.84 13.28
C LEU A 60 -17.74 -1.39 11.90
N PHE A 61 -16.83 -0.43 11.87
CA PHE A 61 -16.22 0.10 10.67
C PHE A 61 -14.71 -0.07 10.74
N VAL A 62 -14.11 -0.48 9.63
CA VAL A 62 -12.67 -0.66 9.51
C VAL A 62 -12.21 0.10 8.28
N ALA A 63 -11.25 1.01 8.45
CA ALA A 63 -10.55 1.64 7.35
C ALA A 63 -9.11 1.11 7.31
N VAL A 64 -8.64 0.72 6.12
CA VAL A 64 -7.28 0.25 5.89
C VAL A 64 -6.67 1.06 4.75
N ALA A 65 -5.49 1.62 4.98
CA ALA A 65 -4.67 2.24 3.96
C ALA A 65 -3.31 1.55 3.90
N ALA A 66 -2.90 1.13 2.70
CA ALA A 66 -1.56 0.63 2.47
C ALA A 66 -0.57 1.80 2.52
N GLN A 67 0.53 1.64 3.28
CA GLN A 67 1.62 2.61 3.29
C GLN A 67 2.73 2.16 2.35
N GLN A 68 3.26 0.96 2.56
CA GLN A 68 4.34 0.41 1.75
C GLN A 68 4.44 -1.11 1.94
N ALA A 69 4.82 -1.82 0.89
CA ALA A 69 5.31 -3.19 1.03
C ALA A 69 6.73 -3.17 1.63
N LEU A 70 6.95 -4.01 2.62
CA LEU A 70 8.27 -4.28 3.18
C LEU A 70 8.80 -5.62 2.65
N GLU A 71 10.10 -5.83 2.82
CA GLU A 71 10.73 -7.13 2.56
C GLU A 71 9.98 -8.26 3.30
N SER A 72 10.08 -9.49 2.78
CA SER A 72 9.41 -10.68 3.34
C SER A 72 7.88 -10.72 3.23
N LYS A 73 7.29 -10.04 2.23
CA LYS A 73 5.84 -10.08 1.94
C LYS A 73 4.99 -9.53 3.10
N LEU A 74 5.52 -8.49 3.75
CA LEU A 74 4.86 -7.72 4.79
C LEU A 74 4.30 -6.44 4.18
N LEU A 75 3.12 -6.03 4.61
CA LEU A 75 2.52 -4.76 4.24
C LEU A 75 2.40 -3.89 5.49
N GLU A 76 3.08 -2.75 5.51
CA GLU A 76 2.83 -1.70 6.48
C GLU A 76 1.53 -0.98 6.10
N SER A 77 0.58 -0.95 7.04
CA SER A 77 -0.76 -0.42 6.83
C SER A 77 -1.16 0.50 7.97
N ARG A 78 -1.84 1.60 7.64
CA ARG A 78 -2.56 2.39 8.63
C ARG A 78 -3.97 1.84 8.74
N VAL A 79 -4.31 1.29 9.90
CA VAL A 79 -5.62 0.70 10.18
C VAL A 79 -6.36 1.57 11.19
N ASN A 80 -7.64 1.81 10.94
CA ASN A 80 -8.54 2.46 11.87
C ASN A 80 -9.76 1.58 12.09
N VAL A 81 -9.97 1.13 13.33
CA VAL A 81 -11.16 0.37 13.73
C VAL A 81 -12.05 1.28 14.59
N ILE A 82 -13.31 1.43 14.17
CA ILE A 82 -14.30 2.32 14.80
C ILE A 82 -15.56 1.51 15.06
N ASP A 83 -16.06 1.52 16.29
CA ASP A 83 -17.37 0.99 16.63
C ASP A 83 -18.39 2.14 16.77
N ASN A 84 -19.43 2.11 15.93
CA ASN A 84 -20.66 2.85 16.26
C ASN A 84 -21.51 1.97 17.17
N VAL A 85 -21.13 1.90 18.45
CA VAL A 85 -22.08 1.46 19.48
C VAL A 85 -23.09 2.60 19.63
N GLY A 86 -24.38 2.32 19.45
CA GLY A 86 -25.46 3.31 19.38
C GLY A 86 -25.77 4.14 20.63
N THR A 87 -24.79 4.50 21.46
CA THR A 87 -24.94 5.37 22.64
C THR A 87 -23.61 6.01 22.98
N ASP A 88 -23.51 7.35 22.98
CA ASP A 88 -22.66 8.26 23.79
C ASP A 88 -21.18 7.89 24.11
N ARG A 89 -20.62 6.84 23.50
CA ARG A 89 -19.36 6.18 23.81
C ARG A 89 -18.57 5.79 22.55
N ALA A 90 -18.73 6.50 21.44
CA ALA A 90 -17.73 6.47 20.38
C ALA A 90 -16.45 7.16 20.90
N VAL A 91 -15.76 6.51 21.84
CA VAL A 91 -14.58 7.06 22.53
C VAL A 91 -13.36 6.71 21.70
N GLY A 92 -13.14 7.51 20.65
CA GLY A 92 -11.90 7.54 19.90
C GLY A 92 -11.84 6.65 18.67
N THR A 93 -10.93 7.01 17.77
CA THR A 93 -10.55 6.21 16.60
C THR A 93 -9.34 5.35 16.98
N GLY A 94 -9.44 4.03 16.79
CA GLY A 94 -8.34 3.10 17.02
C GLY A 94 -7.32 3.13 15.88
N VAL A 95 -6.81 4.31 15.52
CA VAL A 95 -5.86 4.47 14.42
C VAL A 95 -4.49 3.97 14.86
N THR A 96 -4.01 2.91 14.23
CA THR A 96 -2.69 2.32 14.50
C THR A 96 -2.01 1.89 13.22
N THR A 97 -0.68 1.98 13.21
CA THR A 97 0.13 1.30 12.20
C THR A 97 0.11 -0.19 12.52
N GLN A 98 -0.06 -1.02 11.49
CA GLN A 98 -0.07 -2.47 11.58
C GLN A 98 0.74 -3.08 10.45
N TYR A 99 1.36 -4.22 10.73
CA TYR A 99 2.12 -4.99 9.76
C TYR A 99 1.32 -6.24 9.40
N LEU A 100 0.75 -6.26 8.20
CA LEU A 100 0.00 -7.41 7.70
C LEU A 100 0.95 -8.35 6.96
N ALA A 101 1.11 -9.57 7.46
CA ALA A 101 1.90 -10.60 6.79
C ALA A 101 1.04 -11.44 5.85
N LEU A 102 1.58 -11.76 4.68
CA LEU A 102 0.86 -12.54 3.68
C LEU A 102 0.36 -13.87 4.25
N ASN A 103 -0.94 -14.13 4.07
CA ASN A 103 -1.68 -15.29 4.56
C ASN A 103 -1.65 -15.49 6.08
N ARG A 104 -1.32 -14.46 6.86
CA ARG A 104 -1.41 -14.51 8.32
C ARG A 104 -2.52 -13.59 8.82
N PRO A 105 -3.51 -14.11 9.56
CA PRO A 105 -4.55 -13.28 10.12
C PRO A 105 -4.00 -12.42 11.27
N LEU A 106 -4.36 -11.14 11.28
CA LEU A 106 -4.15 -10.22 12.38
C LEU A 106 -5.50 -9.90 13.02
N THR A 107 -5.61 -10.13 14.33
CA THR A 107 -6.83 -9.79 15.09
C THR A 107 -6.63 -8.44 15.77
N LEU A 108 -7.59 -7.55 15.56
CA LEU A 108 -7.64 -6.23 16.16
C LEU A 108 -8.93 -6.08 16.96
N GLN A 109 -8.91 -5.18 17.94
CA GLN A 109 -10.07 -4.82 18.72
C GLN A 109 -10.37 -3.35 18.54
N SER A 110 -11.65 -3.01 18.43
CA SER A 110 -12.12 -1.64 18.57
C SER A 110 -11.98 -1.16 20.02
N PRO A 111 -12.08 0.16 20.29
CA PRO A 111 -12.05 0.69 21.66
C PRO A 111 -13.11 0.08 22.60
N ALA A 112 -14.30 -0.28 22.12
CA ALA A 112 -15.32 -0.98 22.91
C ALA A 112 -15.14 -2.51 22.93
N GLY A 113 -14.08 -3.05 22.32
CA GLY A 113 -13.71 -4.46 22.39
C GLY A 113 -14.27 -5.36 21.28
N ALA A 114 -14.89 -4.80 20.24
CA ALA A 114 -15.35 -5.59 19.10
C ALA A 114 -14.17 -6.08 18.24
N GLY A 115 -14.16 -7.37 17.91
CA GLY A 115 -13.08 -7.99 17.15
C GLY A 115 -13.20 -7.80 15.64
N VAL A 116 -12.07 -7.55 14.99
CA VAL A 116 -11.88 -7.55 13.53
C VAL A 116 -10.70 -8.43 13.20
N VAL A 117 -10.82 -9.25 12.16
CA VAL A 117 -9.69 -10.01 11.62
C VAL A 117 -9.35 -9.49 10.23
N LEU A 118 -8.09 -9.11 10.05
CA LEU A 118 -7.50 -8.70 8.78
C LEU A 118 -6.59 -9.79 8.25
N THR A 119 -6.66 -10.12 6.96
CA THR A 119 -5.73 -11.07 6.33
C THR A 119 -5.26 -10.53 5.00
N LEU A 120 -3.96 -10.25 4.88
CA LEU A 120 -3.34 -9.95 3.59
C LEU A 120 -3.31 -11.22 2.73
N LYS A 121 -3.96 -11.20 1.57
CA LYS A 121 -4.04 -12.34 0.64
C LYS A 121 -3.09 -12.22 -0.53
N GLN A 122 -2.79 -11.00 -0.97
CA GLN A 122 -1.96 -10.79 -2.14
C GLN A 122 -1.22 -9.45 -2.07
N ILE A 123 0.03 -9.46 -2.53
CA ILE A 123 0.80 -8.29 -2.92
C ILE A 123 1.05 -8.43 -4.43
N ARG A 124 0.63 -7.45 -5.22
CA ARG A 124 0.89 -7.37 -6.66
C ARG A 124 1.78 -6.17 -6.91
N GLU A 125 3.05 -6.40 -7.12
CA GLU A 125 3.94 -5.38 -7.67
C GLU A 125 3.58 -5.18 -9.15
N LEU A 126 3.25 -3.96 -9.56
CA LEU A 126 3.15 -3.68 -11.00
C LEU A 126 4.55 -3.85 -11.60
N PRO A 127 4.71 -4.64 -12.68
CA PRO A 127 6.02 -4.84 -13.29
C PRO A 127 6.57 -3.49 -13.77
N SER A 128 7.83 -3.21 -13.39
CA SER A 128 8.59 -2.01 -13.75
C SER A 128 8.76 -1.84 -15.27
N GLU A 129 8.49 -2.87 -16.06
CA GLU A 129 8.59 -2.86 -17.54
C GLU A 129 7.62 -1.88 -18.21
N LYS A 130 6.51 -1.48 -17.57
CA LYS A 130 5.62 -0.44 -18.12
C LYS A 130 6.10 1.00 -17.85
N ALA A 131 6.98 1.23 -16.90
CA ALA A 131 7.56 2.55 -16.64
C ALA A 131 8.67 2.88 -17.66
N THR A 132 9.39 1.86 -18.13
CA THR A 132 10.47 2.03 -19.12
C THR A 132 9.93 2.28 -20.53
N CYS A 133 8.85 1.60 -20.93
CA CYS A 133 8.33 1.72 -22.30
C CYS A 133 7.68 3.09 -22.58
N ALA A 134 7.00 3.70 -21.58
CA ALA A 134 6.43 5.04 -21.72
C ALA A 134 7.50 6.15 -21.82
N THR A 135 8.70 5.92 -21.26
CA THR A 135 9.83 6.85 -21.33
C THR A 135 10.58 6.71 -22.66
N SER A 136 10.76 5.48 -23.15
CA SER A 136 11.38 5.22 -24.46
C SER A 136 10.53 5.72 -25.64
N LEU A 137 9.20 5.58 -25.57
CA LEU A 137 8.29 6.12 -26.60
C LEU A 137 8.30 7.65 -26.64
N ARG A 138 8.47 8.32 -25.50
CA ARG A 138 8.51 9.79 -25.41
C ARG A 138 9.84 10.35 -25.93
N ASN A 139 10.95 9.65 -25.71
CA ASN A 139 12.26 10.04 -26.23
C ASN A 139 12.38 9.79 -27.75
N ALA A 140 11.83 8.70 -28.27
CA ALA A 140 11.85 8.40 -29.71
C ALA A 140 11.06 9.42 -30.55
N TRP A 141 9.96 9.97 -30.00
CA TRP A 141 9.22 11.06 -30.64
C TRP A 141 9.96 12.41 -30.63
N SER A 142 10.84 12.62 -29.65
CA SER A 142 11.63 13.85 -29.54
C SER A 142 12.91 13.82 -30.38
N SER A 143 13.47 12.65 -30.70
CA SER A 143 14.75 12.52 -31.42
C SER A 143 14.61 12.28 -32.92
N GLY A 144 13.40 11.97 -33.41
CA GLY A 144 13.18 11.67 -34.83
C GLY A 144 13.78 10.35 -35.31
N GLU A 145 14.19 9.47 -34.38
CA GLU A 145 14.73 8.15 -34.72
C GLU A 145 13.60 7.13 -34.97
N SER A 146 13.75 6.34 -36.03
CA SER A 146 12.85 5.24 -36.35
C SER A 146 12.94 4.14 -35.31
N PHE A 147 11.86 3.94 -34.56
CA PHE A 147 11.73 2.90 -33.54
C PHE A 147 11.58 1.52 -34.20
N SER A 148 12.58 0.64 -34.06
CA SER A 148 12.45 -0.77 -34.46
C SER A 148 11.81 -1.57 -33.33
N ARG A 149 10.71 -2.28 -33.65
CA ARG A 149 9.84 -3.00 -32.71
C ARG A 149 10.44 -4.24 -32.04
N SER A 150 11.70 -4.58 -32.29
CA SER A 150 12.27 -5.88 -31.92
C SER A 150 12.80 -5.99 -30.47
N GLY A 151 12.40 -5.09 -29.56
CA GLY A 151 12.90 -5.04 -28.18
C GLY A 151 11.81 -4.81 -27.12
N CYS A 152 10.58 -5.26 -27.41
CA CYS A 152 9.50 -5.41 -26.44
C CYS A 152 8.88 -6.80 -26.61
#